data_AF-A0A349J6Y4-F1
#
_entry.id   AF-A0A349J6Y4-F1
#
_cell.length_a   1.000
_cell.length_b   1.000
_cell.length_c   1.000
_cell.angle_alpha   90.00
_cell.angle_beta   90.00
_cell.angle_gamma   90.00
#
_symmetry.space_group_name_H-M   'P 1'
#
loop_
_entity.id
_entity.type
_entity.pdbx_description
1 polymer ?
#
loop_
_entity_poly.entity_id
_entity_poly.type
_entity_poly.pdbx_seq_one_letter_code
_entity_poly.pdbx_strand_id
1 'polypeptide(L)'
;MKFGLSRKLLVGFGVVAFVTLAVGGVGWLGINTTSTDVRTLGKESIPSIVSLDAVKASLIEIKVVLRTLTSPFVTDAEYQFELNELADARSRYTAALAMYDPIPRTAEEDVLYQKFVQDIVASKTANNQFLELYSALRQRGTPPEEISRQTTELALRGETLKAFNQSISSFQALLDYVQQYYGHELVDGSLAEAALVTVLMGIFTIAGVLIALVLGLVLSRSISRPIVRVTGELRAASNALESASMQVSASSQELSSGASELASSIEEMTSSIEELQSNIETNTRSVTQSERLMTETSADSLRVTGSMAELKVQLSDISGNSRKISKINKVIDDIAFQTNILALNAAVEAARAG
;
A
#
# COMPACT_ATOMS: atom_id res chain seq x y z
N MET A 1 -13.24 1.49 13.07
CA MET A 1 -12.45 0.36 12.54
C MET A 1 -11.19 0.89 11.85
N LYS A 2 -9.98 0.49 12.26
CA LYS A 2 -8.74 0.85 11.54
C LYS A 2 -8.59 -0.10 10.35
N PHE A 3 -8.70 0.41 9.13
CA PHE A 3 -8.44 -0.37 7.91
C PHE A 3 -6.96 -0.76 7.82
N GLY A 4 -6.68 -2.02 7.45
CA GLY A 4 -5.33 -2.50 7.16
C GLY A 4 -4.70 -1.81 5.95
N LEU A 5 -3.37 -1.87 5.82
CA LEU A 5 -2.59 -1.22 4.76
C LEU A 5 -3.10 -1.59 3.36
N SER A 6 -3.26 -2.89 3.10
CA SER A 6 -3.76 -3.41 1.84
C SER A 6 -5.13 -2.81 1.47
N ARG A 7 -6.05 -2.73 2.43
CA ARG A 7 -7.40 -2.18 2.19
C ARG A 7 -7.38 -0.67 1.90
N LYS A 8 -6.46 0.07 2.51
CA LYS A 8 -6.27 1.51 2.20
C LYS A 8 -5.72 1.73 0.80
N LEU A 9 -4.71 0.96 0.40
CA LEU A 9 -4.14 1.03 -0.95
C LEU A 9 -5.16 0.61 -2.00
N LEU A 10 -5.89 -0.48 -1.77
CA LEU A 10 -6.92 -0.96 -2.70
C LEU A 10 -8.05 0.06 -2.89
N VAL A 11 -8.48 0.73 -1.82
CA VAL A 11 -9.44 1.86 -1.93
C VAL A 11 -8.83 3.02 -2.72
N GLY A 12 -7.59 3.41 -2.44
CA GLY A 12 -6.91 4.49 -3.16
C GLY A 12 -6.80 4.23 -4.67
N PHE A 13 -6.29 3.06 -5.05
CA PHE A 13 -6.21 2.63 -6.45
C PHE A 13 -7.59 2.46 -7.07
N GLY A 14 -8.57 1.95 -6.32
CA GLY A 14 -9.96 1.82 -6.79
C GLY A 14 -10.59 3.17 -7.12
N VAL A 15 -10.36 4.20 -6.30
CA VAL A 15 -10.86 5.56 -6.59
C VAL A 15 -10.19 6.15 -7.82
N VAL A 16 -8.86 6.00 -7.96
CA VAL A 16 -8.15 6.48 -9.15
C VAL A 16 -8.65 5.77 -10.41
N ALA A 17 -8.79 4.44 -10.37
CA ALA A 17 -9.32 3.67 -11.48
C ALA A 17 -10.76 4.08 -11.84
N PHE A 18 -11.61 4.33 -10.84
CA PHE A 18 -12.97 4.82 -11.06
C PHE A 18 -12.99 6.19 -11.76
N VAL A 19 -12.16 7.13 -11.30
CA VAL A 19 -12.01 8.45 -11.94
C VAL A 19 -11.52 8.31 -13.39
N THR A 20 -10.53 7.46 -13.63
CA THR A 20 -10.03 7.19 -14.99
C THR A 20 -11.12 6.61 -15.88
N LEU A 21 -11.92 5.67 -15.38
CA LEU A 21 -13.06 5.11 -16.10
C LEU A 21 -14.14 6.16 -16.37
N ALA A 22 -14.42 7.05 -15.42
CA ALA A 22 -15.39 8.13 -15.60
C ALA A 22 -14.95 9.11 -16.70
N VAL A 23 -13.69 9.56 -16.66
CA VAL A 23 -13.12 10.42 -17.70
C VAL A 23 -13.12 9.72 -19.06
N GLY A 24 -12.68 8.45 -19.10
CA GLY A 24 -12.69 7.65 -20.32
C GLY A 24 -14.10 7.44 -20.88
N GLY A 25 -15.10 7.22 -20.02
CA GLY A 25 -16.50 7.08 -20.40
C GLY A 25 -17.09 8.36 -21.00
N VAL A 26 -16.83 9.52 -20.39
CA VAL A 26 -17.27 10.82 -20.94
C VAL A 26 -16.57 11.10 -22.27
N GLY A 27 -15.26 10.84 -22.36
CA GLY A 27 -14.52 10.99 -23.62
C GLY A 27 -15.05 10.08 -24.73
N TRP A 28 -15.37 8.83 -24.40
CA TRP A 28 -15.97 7.88 -25.36
C TRP A 28 -17.33 8.34 -25.86
N LEU A 29 -18.21 8.82 -24.97
CA LEU A 29 -19.50 9.37 -25.35
C LEU A 29 -19.34 10.58 -26.28
N GLY A 30 -18.40 11.49 -25.97
CA GLY A 30 -18.09 12.64 -26.83
C GLY A 30 -17.65 12.24 -28.24
N ILE A 31 -16.71 11.31 -28.34
CA ILE A 31 -16.23 10.81 -29.64
C ILE A 31 -17.37 10.17 -30.42
N ASN A 32 -18.26 9.42 -29.76
CA ASN A 32 -19.36 8.75 -30.43
C ASN A 32 -20.42 9.76 -30.95
N THR A 33 -20.72 10.81 -30.19
CA THR A 33 -21.60 11.90 -30.65
C THR A 33 -20.97 12.61 -31.84
N THR A 34 -19.73 13.08 -31.73
CA THR A 34 -19.02 13.75 -32.83
C THR A 34 -18.88 12.87 -34.07
N SER A 35 -18.62 11.57 -33.91
CA SER A 35 -18.57 10.64 -35.04
C SER A 35 -19.92 10.49 -35.73
N THR A 36 -21.02 10.58 -34.99
CA THR A 36 -22.37 10.54 -35.54
C THR A 36 -22.66 11.84 -36.30
N ASP A 37 -22.34 13.00 -35.71
CA ASP A 37 -22.50 14.31 -36.36
C ASP A 37 -21.71 14.42 -37.66
N VAL A 38 -20.45 13.98 -37.67
CA VAL A 38 -19.60 13.96 -38.87
C VAL A 38 -20.18 13.04 -39.95
N ARG A 39 -20.78 11.91 -39.55
CA ARG A 39 -21.46 11.01 -40.48
C ARG A 39 -22.71 11.66 -41.08
N THR A 40 -23.50 12.35 -40.27
CA THR A 40 -24.68 13.11 -40.72
C THR A 40 -24.27 14.23 -41.68
N LEU A 41 -23.22 14.99 -41.37
CA LEU A 41 -22.67 16.01 -42.27
C LEU A 41 -22.24 15.42 -43.62
N GLY A 42 -21.51 14.31 -43.60
CA GLY A 42 -20.97 13.69 -44.81
C GLY A 42 -21.99 12.92 -45.66
N LYS A 43 -23.08 12.42 -45.05
CA LYS A 43 -24.08 11.59 -45.74
C LYS A 43 -25.41 12.29 -46.00
N GLU A 44 -25.71 13.35 -45.26
CA GLU A 44 -27.00 14.04 -45.32
C GLU A 44 -26.81 15.52 -45.66
N SER A 45 -26.13 16.31 -44.81
CA SER A 45 -26.01 17.76 -45.00
C SER A 45 -25.32 18.17 -46.31
N ILE A 46 -24.08 17.71 -46.51
CA ILE A 46 -23.27 18.12 -47.66
C ILE A 46 -23.91 17.63 -48.96
N PRO A 47 -24.30 16.34 -49.09
CA PRO A 47 -24.96 15.88 -50.31
C PRO A 47 -26.29 16.61 -50.58
N SER A 48 -27.05 16.99 -49.55
CA SER A 48 -28.30 17.75 -49.73
C SER A 48 -28.04 19.12 -50.34
N ILE A 49 -27.13 19.89 -49.74
CA ILE A 49 -26.79 21.24 -50.21
C ILE A 49 -26.21 21.19 -51.63
N VAL A 50 -25.25 20.29 -51.88
CA VAL A 50 -24.60 20.16 -53.21
C VAL A 50 -25.60 19.73 -54.28
N SER A 51 -26.47 18.77 -53.98
CA SER A 51 -27.47 18.29 -54.94
C SER A 51 -28.48 19.38 -55.27
N LEU A 52 -28.97 20.11 -54.26
CA LEU A 52 -29.90 21.21 -54.50
C LEU A 52 -29.22 22.38 -55.22
N ASP A 53 -27.97 22.71 -54.95
CA ASP A 53 -27.25 23.73 -55.74
C ASP A 53 -27.10 23.32 -57.22
N ALA A 54 -26.86 22.04 -57.51
CA ALA A 54 -26.86 21.53 -58.88
C ALA A 54 -28.25 21.62 -59.55
N VAL A 55 -29.33 21.37 -58.79
CA VAL A 55 -30.70 21.63 -59.25
C VAL A 55 -30.89 23.10 -59.57
N LYS A 56 -30.50 24.01 -58.67
CA LYS A 56 -30.62 25.47 -58.86
C LYS A 56 -29.93 25.93 -60.14
N ALA A 57 -28.68 25.51 -60.35
CA ALA A 57 -27.91 25.84 -61.53
C ALA A 57 -28.63 25.38 -62.81
N SER A 58 -29.12 24.13 -62.80
CA SER A 58 -29.86 23.56 -63.94
C SER A 58 -31.18 24.29 -64.21
N LEU A 59 -31.92 24.71 -63.18
CA LEU A 59 -33.16 25.48 -63.32
C LEU A 59 -32.90 26.88 -63.90
N ILE A 60 -31.80 27.53 -63.49
CA ILE A 60 -31.37 28.82 -64.07
C ILE A 60 -31.01 28.63 -65.54
N GLU A 61 -30.30 27.57 -65.88
CA GLU A 61 -29.91 27.28 -67.26
C GLU A 61 -31.12 27.01 -68.16
N ILE A 62 -32.08 26.20 -67.70
CA ILE A 62 -33.37 26.01 -68.40
C ILE A 62 -34.06 27.36 -68.65
N LYS A 63 -34.06 28.26 -67.66
CA LYS A 63 -34.63 29.61 -67.83
C LYS A 63 -33.91 30.42 -68.89
N VAL A 64 -32.58 30.38 -68.89
CA VAL A 64 -31.73 31.09 -69.86
C VAL A 64 -32.06 30.60 -71.25
N VAL A 65 -32.08 29.29 -71.48
CA VAL A 65 -32.41 28.71 -72.78
C VAL A 65 -33.78 29.18 -73.29
N LEU A 66 -34.82 29.05 -72.46
CA LEU A 66 -36.18 29.46 -72.85
C LEU A 66 -36.24 30.96 -73.19
N ARG A 67 -35.46 31.79 -72.47
CA ARG A 67 -35.37 33.22 -72.73
C ARG A 67 -34.57 33.52 -73.99
N THR A 68 -33.48 32.81 -74.28
CA THR A 68 -32.71 32.96 -75.52
C THR A 68 -33.57 32.68 -76.74
N LEU A 69 -34.40 31.63 -76.67
CA LEU A 69 -35.37 31.27 -77.71
C LEU A 69 -36.50 32.29 -77.91
N THR A 70 -36.60 33.34 -77.08
CA THR A 70 -37.51 34.47 -77.36
C THR A 70 -36.89 35.53 -78.27
N SER A 71 -35.59 35.47 -78.54
CA SER A 71 -34.91 36.43 -79.41
C SER A 71 -35.31 36.24 -80.88
N PRO A 72 -35.57 37.33 -81.65
CA PRO A 72 -35.85 37.22 -83.09
C PRO A 72 -34.61 36.87 -83.93
N PHE A 73 -33.42 36.84 -83.31
CA PHE A 73 -32.14 36.66 -84.02
C PHE A 73 -31.58 35.24 -83.91
N VAL A 74 -32.37 34.26 -83.43
CA VAL A 74 -31.91 32.88 -83.24
C VAL A 74 -31.79 32.16 -84.58
N THR A 75 -30.54 31.84 -84.95
CA THR A 75 -30.20 31.02 -86.13
C THR A 75 -30.56 29.55 -85.92
N ASP A 76 -30.52 28.75 -87.00
CA ASP A 76 -30.77 27.30 -86.90
C ASP A 76 -29.71 26.56 -86.08
N ALA A 77 -28.45 26.99 -86.19
CA ALA A 77 -27.36 26.42 -85.39
C ALA A 77 -27.55 26.73 -83.91
N GLU A 78 -27.88 27.98 -83.57
CA GLU A 78 -28.18 28.39 -82.20
C GLU A 78 -29.42 27.67 -81.66
N TYR A 79 -30.47 27.49 -82.46
CA TYR A 79 -31.64 26.74 -82.03
C TYR A 79 -31.29 25.30 -81.63
N GLN A 80 -30.51 24.59 -82.45
CA GLN A 80 -30.07 23.23 -82.11
C GLN A 80 -29.14 23.21 -80.89
N PHE A 81 -28.27 24.20 -80.75
CA PHE A 81 -27.42 24.37 -79.58
C PHE A 81 -28.26 24.53 -78.30
N GLU A 82 -29.22 25.44 -78.30
CA GLU A 82 -30.13 25.69 -77.17
C GLU A 82 -30.97 24.45 -76.81
N LEU A 83 -31.41 23.67 -77.80
CA LEU A 83 -32.12 22.40 -77.54
C LEU A 83 -31.22 21.37 -76.84
N ASN A 84 -29.94 21.30 -77.21
CA ASN A 84 -28.98 20.41 -76.54
C ASN A 84 -28.69 20.89 -75.11
N GLU A 85 -28.41 22.18 -74.91
CA GLU A 85 -28.20 22.76 -73.57
C GLU A 85 -29.42 22.50 -72.66
N LEU A 86 -30.64 22.64 -73.19
CA LEU A 86 -31.84 22.31 -72.44
C LEU A 86 -31.91 20.84 -72.04
N ALA A 87 -31.56 19.93 -72.94
CA ALA A 87 -31.55 18.50 -72.67
C ALA A 87 -30.52 18.14 -71.59
N ASP A 88 -29.33 18.74 -71.68
CA ASP A 88 -28.24 18.56 -70.73
C ASP A 88 -28.56 19.14 -69.36
N ALA A 89 -29.15 20.34 -69.30
CA ALA A 89 -29.63 20.94 -68.06
C ALA A 89 -30.72 20.06 -67.40
N ARG A 90 -31.67 19.53 -68.18
CA ARG A 90 -32.70 18.61 -67.68
C ARG A 90 -32.10 17.30 -67.18
N SER A 91 -31.08 16.79 -67.84
CA SER A 91 -30.35 15.58 -67.43
C SER A 91 -29.62 15.81 -66.10
N ARG A 92 -28.86 16.91 -65.97
CA ARG A 92 -28.17 17.28 -64.74
C ARG A 92 -29.13 17.52 -63.58
N TYR A 93 -30.22 18.24 -63.82
CA TYR A 93 -31.32 18.42 -62.86
C TYR A 93 -31.86 17.08 -62.35
N THR A 94 -32.15 16.14 -63.26
CA THR A 94 -32.73 14.84 -62.90
C THR A 94 -31.73 14.00 -62.10
N ALA A 95 -30.45 14.00 -62.51
CA ALA A 95 -29.39 13.30 -61.80
C ALA A 95 -29.17 13.87 -60.40
N ALA A 96 -29.19 15.19 -60.25
CA ALA A 96 -29.06 15.87 -58.97
C ALA A 96 -30.23 15.53 -58.02
N LEU A 97 -31.46 15.49 -58.52
CA LEU A 97 -32.60 15.03 -57.72
C LEU A 97 -32.50 13.56 -57.33
N ALA A 98 -32.03 12.68 -58.22
CA ALA A 98 -31.82 11.28 -57.88
C ALA A 98 -30.75 11.08 -56.77
N MET A 99 -29.80 12.01 -56.64
CA MET A 99 -28.85 12.02 -55.52
C MET A 99 -29.47 12.55 -54.22
N TYR A 100 -30.40 13.49 -54.33
CA TYR A 100 -31.10 14.08 -53.19
C TYR A 100 -32.25 13.20 -52.64
N ASP A 101 -32.95 12.48 -53.51
CA ASP A 101 -34.11 11.64 -53.20
C ASP A 101 -33.95 10.64 -52.06
N PRO A 102 -32.85 9.87 -51.97
CA PRO A 102 -32.68 8.88 -50.91
C PRO A 102 -32.22 9.48 -49.58
N ILE A 103 -31.89 10.78 -49.53
CA ILE A 103 -31.40 11.41 -48.30
C ILE A 103 -32.56 11.56 -47.32
N PRO A 104 -32.40 11.14 -46.05
CA PRO A 104 -33.41 11.38 -45.02
C PRO A 104 -33.69 12.88 -44.85
N ARG A 105 -34.99 13.23 -44.79
CA ARG A 105 -35.46 14.61 -44.65
C ARG A 105 -36.15 14.83 -43.32
N THR A 106 -36.15 16.07 -42.85
CA THR A 106 -37.07 16.48 -41.77
C THR A 106 -38.52 16.50 -42.26
N ALA A 107 -39.48 16.60 -41.35
CA ALA A 107 -40.89 16.69 -41.72
C ALA A 107 -41.19 17.96 -42.53
N GLU A 108 -40.60 19.08 -42.13
CA GLU A 108 -40.73 20.38 -42.79
C GLU A 108 -40.05 20.38 -44.17
N GLU A 109 -38.87 19.79 -44.27
CA GLU A 109 -38.15 19.63 -45.54
C GLU A 109 -38.94 18.79 -46.54
N ASP A 110 -39.54 17.68 -46.09
CA ASP A 110 -40.34 16.83 -46.96
C ASP A 110 -41.55 17.58 -47.53
N VAL A 111 -42.24 18.39 -46.71
CA VAL A 111 -43.36 19.24 -47.17
C VAL A 111 -42.89 20.23 -48.24
N LEU A 112 -41.75 20.90 -48.02
CA LEU A 112 -41.18 21.83 -49.00
C LEU A 112 -40.75 21.10 -50.28
N TYR A 113 -40.18 19.91 -50.15
CA TYR A 113 -39.75 19.10 -51.27
C TYR A 113 -40.94 18.65 -52.12
N GLN A 114 -42.00 18.13 -51.51
CA GLN A 114 -43.21 17.74 -52.24
C GLN A 114 -43.83 18.93 -52.97
N LYS A 115 -43.84 20.11 -52.34
CA LYS A 115 -44.33 21.34 -52.99
C LYS A 115 -43.49 21.70 -54.22
N PHE A 116 -42.17 21.61 -54.10
CA PHE A 116 -41.25 21.84 -55.22
C PHE A 116 -41.48 20.82 -56.36
N VAL A 117 -41.57 19.53 -56.04
CA VAL A 117 -41.83 18.45 -57.00
C VAL A 117 -43.13 18.69 -57.76
N GLN A 118 -44.19 19.13 -57.07
CA GLN A 118 -45.45 19.49 -57.72
C GLN A 118 -45.28 20.67 -58.70
N ASP A 119 -44.62 21.75 -58.27
CA ASP A 119 -44.48 22.95 -59.09
C ASP A 119 -43.55 22.75 -60.29
N ILE A 120 -42.48 21.96 -60.12
CA ILE A 120 -41.53 21.71 -61.20
C ILE A 120 -42.13 20.83 -62.30
N VAL A 121 -43.07 19.94 -61.97
CA VAL A 121 -43.86 19.19 -62.96
C VAL A 121 -44.75 20.14 -63.77
N ALA A 122 -45.42 21.08 -63.11
CA ALA A 122 -46.22 22.10 -63.80
C ALA A 122 -45.35 23.00 -64.70
N SER A 123 -44.20 23.46 -64.19
CA SER A 123 -43.20 24.23 -64.93
C SER A 123 -42.66 23.47 -66.15
N LYS A 124 -42.30 22.19 -65.99
CA LYS A 124 -41.85 21.34 -67.10
C LYS A 124 -42.91 21.20 -68.20
N THR A 125 -44.17 21.05 -67.82
CA THR A 125 -45.29 20.97 -68.76
C THR A 125 -45.42 22.25 -69.57
N ALA A 126 -45.39 23.41 -68.90
CA ALA A 126 -45.47 24.70 -69.57
C ALA A 126 -44.24 24.99 -70.46
N ASN A 127 -43.05 24.58 -70.02
CA ASN A 127 -41.82 24.69 -70.82
C ASN A 127 -41.88 23.81 -72.09
N ASN A 128 -42.48 22.63 -72.02
CA ASN A 128 -42.69 21.77 -73.20
C ASN A 128 -43.68 22.41 -74.18
N GLN A 129 -44.78 22.98 -73.70
CA GLN A 129 -45.74 23.70 -74.55
C GLN A 129 -45.09 24.89 -75.27
N PHE A 130 -44.18 25.61 -74.59
CA PHE A 130 -43.39 26.66 -75.22
C PHE A 130 -42.52 26.14 -76.38
N LEU A 131 -41.80 25.04 -76.18
CA LEU A 131 -40.92 24.47 -77.20
C LEU A 131 -41.71 23.90 -78.38
N GLU A 132 -42.86 23.27 -78.10
CA GLU A 132 -43.78 22.78 -79.13
C GLU A 132 -44.29 23.95 -79.99
N LEU A 133 -44.74 25.05 -79.39
CA LEU A 133 -45.14 26.26 -80.11
C LEU A 133 -43.99 26.84 -80.94
N TYR A 134 -42.82 27.03 -80.34
CA TYR A 134 -41.64 27.58 -81.03
C TYR A 134 -41.26 26.74 -82.25
N SER A 135 -41.21 25.42 -82.08
CA SER A 135 -40.89 24.48 -83.15
C SER A 135 -41.94 24.50 -84.28
N ALA A 136 -43.24 24.55 -83.94
CA ALA A 136 -44.32 24.61 -84.91
C ALA A 136 -44.30 25.91 -85.72
N LEU A 137 -44.02 27.05 -85.09
CA LEU A 137 -43.93 28.34 -85.78
C LEU A 137 -42.75 28.37 -86.75
N ARG A 138 -41.59 27.83 -86.35
CA ARG A 138 -40.42 27.67 -87.24
C ARG A 138 -40.73 26.77 -88.43
N GLN A 139 -41.34 25.61 -88.22
CA GLN A 139 -41.69 24.67 -89.30
C GLN A 139 -42.67 25.26 -90.32
N ARG A 140 -43.55 26.19 -89.89
CA ARG A 140 -44.47 26.92 -90.78
C ARG A 140 -43.80 28.05 -91.57
N GLY A 141 -42.52 28.34 -91.34
CA GLY A 141 -41.82 29.48 -91.97
C GLY A 141 -42.29 30.84 -91.44
N THR A 142 -42.77 30.91 -90.20
CA THR A 142 -43.21 32.17 -89.58
C THR A 142 -42.04 33.15 -89.47
N PRO A 143 -42.19 34.44 -89.78
CA PRO A 143 -41.12 35.43 -89.65
C PRO A 143 -40.54 35.47 -88.22
N PRO A 144 -39.21 35.60 -88.05
CA PRO A 144 -38.56 35.53 -86.73
C PRO A 144 -39.08 36.56 -85.70
N GLU A 145 -39.47 37.75 -86.14
CA GLU A 145 -40.07 38.79 -85.28
C GLU A 145 -41.42 38.34 -84.72
N GLU A 146 -42.20 37.61 -85.52
CA GLU A 146 -43.51 37.10 -85.12
C GLU A 146 -43.37 35.88 -84.20
N ILE A 147 -42.39 35.01 -84.45
CA ILE A 147 -42.02 33.94 -83.53
C ILE A 147 -41.65 34.54 -82.17
N SER A 148 -40.71 35.49 -82.17
CA SER A 148 -40.26 36.20 -80.97
C SER A 148 -41.43 36.83 -80.22
N ARG A 149 -42.36 37.49 -80.92
CA ARG A 149 -43.54 38.12 -80.30
C ARG A 149 -44.42 37.10 -79.57
N GLN A 150 -44.80 36.01 -80.25
CA GLN A 150 -45.68 34.99 -79.66
C GLN A 150 -45.00 34.22 -78.53
N THR A 151 -43.72 33.88 -78.70
CA THR A 151 -42.98 33.11 -77.68
C THR A 151 -42.63 33.99 -76.49
N THR A 152 -42.34 35.28 -76.68
CA THR A 152 -42.20 36.27 -75.61
C THR A 152 -43.49 36.39 -74.80
N GLU A 153 -44.65 36.42 -75.45
CA GLU A 153 -45.94 36.49 -74.75
C GLU A 153 -46.15 35.26 -73.87
N LEU A 154 -45.76 34.07 -74.32
CA LEU A 154 -45.89 32.85 -73.53
C LEU A 154 -44.81 32.72 -72.43
N ALA A 155 -43.55 33.06 -72.72
CA ALA A 155 -42.43 32.88 -71.78
C ALA A 155 -42.30 34.01 -70.74
N LEU A 156 -42.70 35.24 -71.10
CA LEU A 156 -42.56 36.42 -70.25
C LEU A 156 -43.90 36.98 -69.76
N ARG A 157 -45.04 36.42 -70.19
CA ARG A 157 -46.38 36.76 -69.71
C ARG A 157 -47.21 35.47 -69.58
N GLY A 158 -48.27 35.48 -68.76
CA GLY A 158 -49.20 34.33 -68.66
C GLY A 158 -48.73 33.14 -67.80
N GLU A 159 -49.30 31.96 -68.09
CA GLU A 159 -49.24 30.78 -67.22
C GLU A 159 -47.86 30.12 -67.17
N THR A 160 -47.08 30.12 -68.26
CA THR A 160 -45.73 29.53 -68.28
C THR A 160 -44.76 30.27 -67.37
N LEU A 161 -44.74 31.61 -67.43
CA LEU A 161 -43.95 32.42 -66.50
C LEU A 161 -44.40 32.20 -65.04
N LYS A 162 -45.71 32.09 -64.81
CA LYS A 162 -46.27 31.87 -63.47
C LYS A 162 -45.84 30.51 -62.92
N ALA A 163 -45.99 29.43 -63.69
CA ALA A 163 -45.58 28.08 -63.30
C ALA A 163 -44.06 28.01 -63.05
N PHE A 164 -43.27 28.64 -63.92
CA PHE A 164 -41.83 28.72 -63.74
C PHE A 164 -41.44 29.46 -62.45
N ASN A 165 -41.96 30.68 -62.24
CA ASN A 165 -41.67 31.46 -61.04
C ASN A 165 -42.14 30.75 -59.76
N GLN A 166 -43.28 30.03 -59.81
CA GLN A 166 -43.76 29.25 -58.69
C GLN A 166 -42.79 28.10 -58.37
N SER A 167 -42.29 27.38 -59.38
CA SER A 167 -41.28 26.32 -59.18
C SER A 167 -39.95 26.83 -58.64
N ILE A 168 -39.50 28.02 -59.07
CA ILE A 168 -38.31 28.66 -58.50
C ILE A 168 -38.57 29.08 -57.06
N SER A 169 -39.75 29.63 -56.76
CA SER A 169 -40.07 30.09 -55.42
C SER A 169 -40.18 28.93 -54.42
N SER A 170 -40.80 27.80 -54.78
CA SER A 170 -40.84 26.62 -53.90
C SER A 170 -39.48 25.96 -53.78
N PHE A 171 -38.69 25.92 -54.86
CA PHE A 171 -37.30 25.47 -54.79
C PHE A 171 -36.45 26.34 -53.86
N GLN A 172 -36.57 27.66 -53.96
CA GLN A 172 -35.85 28.61 -53.11
C GLN A 172 -36.21 28.39 -51.63
N ALA A 173 -37.50 28.22 -51.32
CA ALA A 173 -37.93 27.94 -49.95
C ALA A 173 -37.34 26.62 -49.41
N LEU A 174 -37.26 25.58 -50.24
CA LEU A 174 -36.60 24.32 -49.89
C LEU A 174 -35.11 24.52 -49.65
N LEU A 175 -34.40 25.17 -50.58
CA LEU A 175 -32.96 25.40 -50.48
C LEU A 175 -32.61 26.26 -49.25
N ASP A 176 -33.37 27.33 -49.01
CA ASP A 176 -33.17 28.21 -47.86
C ASP A 176 -33.38 27.44 -46.55
N TYR A 177 -34.39 26.57 -46.47
CA TYR A 177 -34.59 25.67 -45.32
C TYR A 177 -33.41 24.71 -45.14
N VAL A 178 -32.99 24.02 -46.20
CA VAL A 178 -31.89 23.05 -46.15
C VAL A 178 -30.59 23.73 -45.73
N GLN A 179 -30.28 24.91 -46.28
CA GLN A 179 -29.10 25.69 -45.89
C GLN A 179 -29.17 26.16 -44.44
N GLN A 180 -30.34 26.60 -43.96
CA GLN A 180 -30.53 27.02 -42.58
C GLN A 180 -30.41 25.84 -41.60
N TYR A 181 -31.12 24.75 -41.85
CA TYR A 181 -31.14 23.60 -40.95
C TYR A 181 -29.79 22.87 -40.94
N TYR A 182 -29.30 22.43 -42.11
CA TYR A 182 -28.08 21.62 -42.19
C TYR A 182 -26.79 22.45 -42.10
N GLY A 183 -26.84 23.75 -42.44
CA GLY A 183 -25.69 24.65 -42.38
C GLY A 183 -25.52 25.38 -41.04
N HIS A 184 -26.62 25.61 -40.32
CA HIS A 184 -26.60 26.35 -39.05
C HIS A 184 -27.21 25.55 -37.90
N GLU A 185 -28.51 25.26 -37.91
CA GLU A 185 -29.20 24.72 -36.71
C GLU A 185 -28.64 23.38 -36.24
N LEU A 186 -28.42 22.44 -37.16
CA LEU A 186 -27.84 21.14 -36.87
C LEU A 186 -26.41 21.29 -36.34
N VAL A 187 -25.61 22.15 -36.97
CA VAL A 187 -24.20 22.37 -36.61
C VAL A 187 -24.10 23.04 -35.24
N ASP A 188 -24.89 24.08 -34.99
CA ASP A 188 -24.93 24.80 -33.71
C ASP A 188 -25.40 23.88 -32.57
N GLY A 189 -26.40 23.02 -32.84
CA GLY A 189 -26.84 21.98 -31.92
C GLY A 189 -25.72 20.99 -31.56
N SER A 190 -25.06 20.41 -32.58
CA SER A 190 -23.93 19.49 -32.38
C SER A 190 -22.74 20.15 -31.64
N LEU A 191 -22.45 21.42 -31.93
CA LEU A 191 -21.40 22.18 -31.23
C LEU A 191 -21.75 22.43 -29.76
N ALA A 192 -23.02 22.73 -29.45
CA ALA A 192 -23.48 22.90 -28.07
C ALA A 192 -23.38 21.59 -27.26
N GLU A 193 -23.77 20.46 -27.86
CA GLU A 193 -23.61 19.14 -27.24
C GLU A 193 -22.14 18.79 -27.01
N ALA A 194 -21.27 19.02 -28.00
CA ALA A 194 -19.83 18.80 -27.87
C ALA A 194 -19.20 19.69 -26.79
N ALA A 195 -19.63 20.95 -26.68
CA ALA A 195 -19.18 21.86 -25.63
C ALA A 195 -19.55 21.35 -24.24
N LEU A 196 -20.78 20.86 -24.05
CA LEU A 196 -21.22 20.27 -22.78
C LEU A 196 -20.37 19.06 -22.38
N VAL A 197 -20.13 18.14 -23.31
CA VAL A 197 -19.26 16.97 -23.06
C VAL A 197 -17.83 17.39 -22.71
N THR A 198 -17.29 18.39 -23.41
CA THR A 198 -15.95 18.92 -23.15
C THR A 198 -15.83 19.55 -21.76
N VAL A 199 -16.83 20.32 -21.33
CA VAL A 199 -16.88 20.91 -19.98
C VAL A 199 -16.95 19.82 -18.91
N LEU A 200 -17.83 18.81 -19.09
CA LEU A 200 -17.92 17.69 -18.15
C LEU A 200 -16.59 16.92 -18.06
N MET A 201 -15.93 16.66 -19.19
CA MET A 201 -14.62 16.01 -19.22
C MET A 201 -13.57 16.83 -18.45
N GLY A 202 -13.58 18.16 -18.61
CA GLY A 202 -12.72 19.07 -17.85
C GLY A 202 -12.98 19.00 -16.33
N ILE A 203 -14.25 19.00 -15.91
CA ILE A 203 -14.64 18.87 -14.50
C ILE A 203 -14.14 17.56 -13.91
N PHE A 204 -14.39 16.42 -14.58
CA PHE A 204 -13.92 15.12 -14.11
C PHE A 204 -12.40 15.00 -14.06
N THR A 205 -11.70 15.62 -15.02
CA THR A 205 -10.23 15.64 -15.04
C THR A 205 -9.67 16.42 -13.85
N ILE A 206 -10.17 17.63 -13.61
CA ILE A 206 -9.74 18.47 -12.48
C ILE A 206 -10.07 17.79 -11.15
N ALA A 207 -11.31 17.30 -10.99
CA ALA A 207 -11.73 16.59 -9.80
C ALA A 207 -10.86 15.35 -9.56
N GLY A 208 -10.54 14.61 -10.62
CA GLY A 208 -9.67 13.44 -10.58
C GLY A 208 -8.27 13.74 -10.07
N VAL A 209 -7.64 14.79 -10.59
CA VAL A 209 -6.31 15.24 -10.13
C VAL A 209 -6.35 15.67 -8.66
N LEU A 210 -7.36 16.44 -8.25
CA LEU A 210 -7.51 16.88 -6.86
C LEU A 210 -7.71 15.69 -5.91
N ILE A 211 -8.55 14.72 -6.28
CA ILE A 211 -8.78 13.50 -5.51
C ILE A 211 -7.50 12.67 -5.40
N ALA A 212 -6.75 12.52 -6.49
CA ALA A 212 -5.48 11.79 -6.50
C ALA A 212 -4.43 12.44 -5.57
N LEU A 213 -4.31 13.77 -5.60
CA LEU A 213 -3.41 14.51 -4.71
C LEU A 213 -3.80 14.35 -3.24
N VAL A 214 -5.08 14.52 -2.91
CA VAL A 214 -5.59 14.36 -1.54
C VAL A 214 -5.37 12.93 -1.04
N LEU A 215 -5.73 11.92 -1.85
CA LEU A 215 -5.50 10.51 -1.50
C LEU A 215 -4.01 10.21 -1.31
N GLY A 216 -3.15 10.73 -2.19
CA GLY A 216 -1.70 10.58 -2.08
C GLY A 216 -1.16 11.14 -0.76
N LEU A 217 -1.59 12.34 -0.37
CA LEU A 217 -1.20 12.95 0.90
C LEU A 217 -1.74 12.17 2.12
N VAL A 218 -2.99 11.71 2.07
CA VAL A 218 -3.61 10.93 3.15
C VAL A 218 -2.94 9.58 3.31
N LEU A 219 -2.70 8.85 2.21
CA LEU A 219 -2.02 7.56 2.22
C LEU A 219 -0.58 7.70 2.69
N SER A 220 0.17 8.68 2.16
CA SER A 220 1.54 8.96 2.59
C SER A 220 1.60 9.22 4.10
N ARG A 221 0.76 10.11 4.65
CA ARG A 221 0.74 10.38 6.09
C ARG A 221 0.28 9.17 6.92
N SER A 222 -0.72 8.43 6.43
CA SER A 222 -1.27 7.29 7.16
C SER A 222 -0.33 6.08 7.18
N ILE A 223 0.58 5.95 6.22
CA ILE A 223 1.48 4.81 6.08
C ILE A 223 2.84 5.14 6.68
N SER A 224 3.41 6.29 6.31
CA SER A 224 4.76 6.67 6.74
C SER A 224 4.84 6.92 8.25
N ARG A 225 3.82 7.54 8.87
CA ARG A 225 3.86 7.83 10.32
C ARG A 225 3.92 6.57 11.20
N PRO A 226 3.04 5.56 11.02
CA PRO A 226 3.14 4.32 11.78
C PRO A 226 4.45 3.58 11.54
N ILE A 227 4.95 3.54 10.30
CA ILE A 227 6.22 2.88 9.99
C ILE A 227 7.37 3.55 10.75
N VAL A 228 7.48 4.87 10.67
CA VAL A 228 8.52 5.64 11.40
C VAL A 228 8.42 5.42 12.92
N ARG A 229 7.19 5.33 13.45
CA ARG A 229 6.99 5.05 14.88
C ARG A 229 7.46 3.65 15.25
N VAL A 230 7.04 2.62 14.53
CA VAL A 230 7.39 1.22 14.82
C VAL A 230 8.88 0.99 14.64
N THR A 231 9.53 1.58 13.63
CA THR A 231 10.98 1.48 13.48
C THR A 231 11.73 2.22 14.59
N GLY A 232 11.19 3.34 15.09
CA GLY A 232 11.71 4.03 16.27
C GLY A 232 11.60 3.19 17.55
N GLU A 233 10.43 2.61 17.80
CA GLU A 233 10.17 1.71 18.95
C GLU A 233 11.07 0.46 18.88
N LEU A 234 11.24 -0.13 17.68
CA LEU A 234 12.13 -1.27 17.47
C LEU A 234 13.59 -0.92 17.74
N ARG A 235 14.07 0.24 17.26
CA ARG A 235 15.44 0.71 17.57
C ARG A 235 15.64 0.89 19.08
N ALA A 236 14.68 1.49 19.78
CA ALA A 236 14.76 1.66 21.22
C ALA A 236 14.80 0.31 21.95
N ALA A 237 13.96 -0.65 21.54
CA ALA A 237 13.96 -2.01 22.09
C ALA A 237 15.28 -2.74 21.82
N SER A 238 15.85 -2.62 20.62
CA SER A 238 17.17 -3.19 20.28
C SER A 238 18.27 -2.63 21.18
N ASN A 239 18.32 -1.31 21.40
CA ASN A 239 19.33 -0.69 22.28
C ASN A 239 19.19 -1.13 23.74
N ALA A 240 17.94 -1.29 24.21
CA ALA A 240 17.67 -1.80 25.56
C ALA A 240 18.12 -3.27 25.70
N LEU A 241 17.86 -4.10 24.69
CA LEU A 241 18.27 -5.50 24.66
C LEU A 241 19.81 -5.64 24.63
N GLU A 242 20.49 -4.80 23.85
CA GLU A 242 21.96 -4.75 23.83
C GLU A 242 22.52 -4.41 25.21
N SER A 243 21.98 -3.38 25.86
CA SER A 243 22.37 -2.97 27.22
C SER A 243 22.15 -4.09 28.25
N ALA A 244 20.97 -4.73 28.21
CA ALA A 244 20.66 -5.86 29.09
C ALA A 244 21.59 -7.05 28.85
N SER A 245 21.94 -7.33 27.59
CA SER A 245 22.88 -8.40 27.23
C SER A 245 24.28 -8.13 27.75
N MET A 246 24.76 -6.88 27.66
CA MET A 246 26.04 -6.47 28.26
C MET A 246 26.03 -6.64 29.78
N GLN A 247 24.94 -6.26 30.45
CA GLN A 247 24.81 -6.42 31.90
C GLN A 247 24.81 -7.90 32.31
N VAL A 248 24.06 -8.76 31.62
CA VAL A 248 24.06 -10.20 31.86
C VAL A 248 25.45 -10.79 31.64
N SER A 249 26.16 -10.38 30.57
CA SER A 249 27.52 -10.84 30.31
C SER A 249 28.48 -10.44 31.44
N ALA A 250 28.39 -9.21 31.95
CA ALA A 250 29.21 -8.75 33.08
C ALA A 250 28.91 -9.54 34.36
N SER A 251 27.63 -9.70 34.73
CA SER A 251 27.23 -10.50 35.89
C SER A 251 27.63 -11.97 35.75
N SER A 252 27.60 -12.54 34.54
CA SER A 252 28.07 -13.91 34.29
C SER A 252 29.57 -14.04 34.51
N GLN A 253 30.35 -13.02 34.12
CA GLN A 253 31.79 -12.98 34.32
C GLN A 253 32.14 -12.87 35.82
N GLU A 254 31.44 -11.99 36.55
CA GLU A 254 31.60 -11.86 38.00
C GLU A 254 31.24 -13.16 38.74
N LEU A 255 30.11 -13.78 38.38
CA LEU A 255 29.69 -15.05 38.96
C LEU A 255 30.71 -16.17 38.68
N SER A 256 31.24 -16.24 37.46
CA SER A 256 32.30 -17.19 37.10
C SER A 256 33.55 -16.98 37.95
N SER A 257 33.97 -15.73 38.14
CA SER A 257 35.11 -15.39 39.01
C SER A 257 34.86 -15.78 40.46
N GLY A 258 33.69 -15.46 41.01
CA GLY A 258 33.32 -15.82 42.38
C GLY A 258 33.20 -17.33 42.59
N ALA A 259 32.72 -18.07 41.58
CA ALA A 259 32.70 -19.53 41.60
C ALA A 259 34.12 -20.14 41.63
N SER A 260 35.06 -19.58 40.87
CA SER A 260 36.47 -19.98 40.93
C SER A 260 37.11 -19.68 42.29
N GLU A 261 36.83 -18.52 42.88
CA GLU A 261 37.34 -18.14 44.20
C GLU A 261 36.77 -19.06 45.30
N LEU A 262 35.47 -19.36 45.23
CA LEU A 262 34.81 -20.32 46.12
C LEU A 262 35.41 -21.72 45.98
N ALA A 263 35.68 -22.19 44.75
CA ALA A 263 36.32 -23.47 44.52
C ALA A 263 37.70 -23.53 45.19
N SER A 264 38.51 -22.47 45.07
CA SER A 264 39.80 -22.36 45.75
C SER A 264 39.67 -22.36 47.28
N SER A 265 38.68 -21.65 47.83
CA SER A 265 38.42 -21.68 49.28
C SER A 265 37.97 -23.06 49.77
N ILE A 266 37.22 -23.81 48.95
CA ILE A 266 36.83 -25.19 49.27
C ILE A 266 38.06 -26.12 49.24
N GLU A 267 38.98 -25.96 48.29
CA GLU A 267 40.24 -26.71 48.26
C GLU A 267 41.08 -26.43 49.52
N GLU A 268 41.21 -25.17 49.92
CA GLU A 268 41.94 -24.78 51.14
C GLU A 268 41.27 -25.29 52.42
N MET A 269 39.94 -25.26 52.49
CA MET A 269 39.17 -25.83 53.59
C MET A 269 39.36 -27.35 53.66
N THR A 270 39.35 -28.03 52.52
CA THR A 270 39.57 -29.48 52.45
C THR A 270 40.96 -29.84 52.96
N SER A 271 42.00 -29.11 52.54
CA SER A 271 43.37 -29.25 53.06
C SER A 271 43.43 -29.02 54.58
N SER A 272 42.76 -27.99 55.08
CA SER A 272 42.68 -27.71 56.52
C SER A 272 41.97 -28.82 57.29
N ILE A 273 40.94 -29.44 56.71
CA ILE A 273 40.23 -30.59 57.29
C ILE A 273 41.15 -31.82 57.33
N GLU A 274 41.93 -32.08 56.28
CA GLU A 274 42.91 -33.17 56.24
C GLU A 274 43.98 -32.99 57.33
N GLU A 275 44.50 -31.78 57.50
CA GLU A 275 45.44 -31.46 58.57
C GLU A 275 44.81 -31.62 59.98
N LEU A 276 43.58 -31.14 60.17
CA LEU A 276 42.85 -31.32 61.43
C LEU A 276 42.61 -32.80 61.74
N GLN A 277 42.27 -33.61 60.74
CA GLN A 277 42.08 -35.05 60.89
C GLN A 277 43.38 -35.73 61.33
N SER A 278 44.52 -35.37 60.73
CA SER A 278 45.86 -35.84 61.12
C SER A 278 46.22 -35.47 62.57
N ASN A 279 45.88 -34.23 62.99
CA ASN A 279 46.06 -33.77 64.35
C ASN A 279 45.19 -34.52 65.35
N ILE A 280 43.92 -34.78 65.02
CA ILE A 280 43.00 -35.60 65.85
C ILE A 280 43.53 -37.03 66.00
N GLU A 281 44.01 -37.63 64.92
CA GLU A 281 44.60 -38.98 64.95
C GLU A 281 45.84 -39.01 65.85
N THR A 282 46.72 -38.02 65.72
CA THR A 282 47.91 -37.88 66.56
C THR A 282 47.54 -37.69 68.03
N ASN A 283 46.57 -36.82 68.33
CA ASN A 283 46.11 -36.59 69.70
C ASN A 283 45.46 -37.85 70.30
N THR A 284 44.68 -38.60 69.51
CA THR A 284 44.09 -39.88 69.93
C THR A 284 45.18 -40.90 70.27
N ARG A 285 46.23 -40.99 69.45
CA ARG A 285 47.41 -41.83 69.74
C ARG A 285 48.10 -41.40 71.03
N SER A 286 48.29 -40.10 71.25
CA SER A 286 48.88 -39.56 72.48
C SER A 286 48.04 -39.88 73.72
N VAL A 287 46.72 -39.69 73.68
CA VAL A 287 45.81 -40.02 74.80
C VAL A 287 45.86 -41.52 75.11
N THR A 288 45.78 -42.38 74.08
CA THR A 288 45.88 -43.84 74.25
C THR A 288 47.23 -44.24 74.87
N GLN A 289 48.32 -43.61 74.44
CA GLN A 289 49.64 -43.84 75.01
C GLN A 289 49.72 -43.39 76.47
N SER A 290 49.18 -42.21 76.80
CA SER A 290 49.10 -41.71 78.18
C SER A 290 48.27 -42.61 79.09
N GLU A 291 47.14 -43.13 78.61
CA GLU A 291 46.31 -44.09 79.35
C GLU A 291 47.08 -45.37 79.67
N ARG A 292 47.85 -45.91 78.71
CA ARG A 292 48.72 -47.07 78.93
C ARG A 292 49.78 -46.78 79.99
N LEU A 293 50.47 -45.65 79.88
CA LEU A 293 51.49 -45.21 80.86
C LEU A 293 50.89 -45.01 82.26
N MET A 294 49.69 -44.45 82.37
CA MET A 294 48.99 -44.30 83.64
C MET A 294 48.64 -45.65 84.26
N THR A 295 48.19 -46.62 83.45
CA THR A 295 47.89 -47.97 83.91
C THR A 295 49.14 -48.68 84.44
N GLU A 296 50.26 -48.59 83.72
CA GLU A 296 51.56 -49.11 84.17
C GLU A 296 52.03 -48.44 85.48
N THR A 297 51.95 -47.11 85.55
CA THR A 297 52.33 -46.34 86.74
C THR A 297 51.45 -46.69 87.94
N SER A 298 50.15 -46.90 87.74
CA SER A 298 49.22 -47.33 88.79
C SER A 298 49.59 -48.73 89.31
N ALA A 299 49.92 -49.66 88.43
CA ALA A 299 50.38 -51.01 88.80
C ALA A 299 51.68 -50.97 89.62
N ASP A 300 52.65 -50.14 89.22
CA ASP A 300 53.88 -49.94 89.98
C ASP A 300 53.64 -49.26 91.34
N SER A 301 52.73 -48.29 91.41
CA SER A 301 52.35 -47.65 92.68
C SER A 301 51.73 -48.66 93.67
N LEU A 302 50.91 -49.60 93.18
CA LEU A 302 50.38 -50.69 94.00
C LEU A 302 51.48 -51.62 94.52
N ARG A 303 52.46 -51.97 93.68
CA ARG A 303 53.64 -52.75 94.10
C ARG A 303 54.43 -52.01 95.20
N VAL A 304 54.72 -50.73 95.01
CA VAL A 304 55.42 -49.90 96.00
C VAL A 304 54.65 -49.83 97.32
N THR A 305 53.32 -49.69 97.26
CA THR A 305 52.46 -49.68 98.46
C THR A 305 52.55 -51.02 99.21
N GLY A 306 52.56 -52.15 98.48
CA GLY A 306 52.81 -53.47 99.05
C GLY A 306 54.16 -53.58 99.76
N SER A 307 55.25 -53.16 99.10
CA SER A 307 56.58 -53.15 99.71
C SER A 307 56.68 -52.20 100.92
N MET A 308 55.97 -51.08 100.92
CA MET A 308 55.91 -50.17 102.07
C MET A 308 55.15 -50.77 103.27
N ALA A 309 54.11 -51.56 103.02
CA ALA A 309 53.42 -52.30 104.07
C ALA A 309 54.35 -53.35 104.71
N GLU A 310 55.15 -54.05 103.89
CA GLU A 310 56.15 -55.01 104.34
C GLU A 310 57.27 -54.32 105.16
N LEU A 311 57.77 -53.17 104.69
CA LEU A 311 58.75 -52.35 105.42
C LEU A 311 58.21 -51.88 106.77
N LYS A 312 56.93 -51.51 106.85
CA LYS A 312 56.28 -51.10 108.11
C LYS A 312 56.27 -52.23 109.14
N VAL A 313 56.04 -53.48 108.70
CA VAL A 313 56.12 -54.67 109.58
C VAL A 313 57.54 -54.83 110.11
N GLN A 314 58.55 -54.76 109.24
CA GLN A 314 59.96 -54.87 109.64
C GLN A 314 60.38 -53.77 110.64
N LEU A 315 59.96 -52.52 110.42
CA LEU A 315 60.23 -51.41 111.35
C LEU A 315 59.54 -51.61 112.71
N SER A 316 58.35 -52.23 112.74
CA SER A 316 57.65 -52.59 113.97
C SER A 316 58.42 -53.66 114.76
N ASP A 317 58.95 -54.68 114.07
CA ASP A 317 59.78 -55.72 114.69
C ASP A 317 61.09 -55.14 115.25
N ILE A 318 61.73 -54.24 114.51
CA ILE A 318 62.91 -53.49 114.98
C ILE A 318 62.57 -52.69 116.25
N SER A 319 61.45 -51.94 116.26
CA SER A 319 61.00 -51.19 117.44
C SER A 319 60.74 -52.11 118.65
N GLY A 320 60.14 -53.28 118.41
CA GLY A 320 59.93 -54.32 119.41
C GLY A 320 61.25 -54.84 120.01
N ASN A 321 62.25 -55.12 119.17
CA ASN A 321 63.57 -55.55 119.60
C ASN A 321 64.33 -54.44 120.35
N SER A 322 64.26 -53.19 119.90
CA SER A 322 64.86 -52.04 120.61
C SER A 322 64.28 -51.85 122.02
N ARG A 323 62.97 -52.09 122.23
CA ARG A 323 62.38 -52.07 123.58
C ARG A 323 62.93 -53.18 124.48
N LYS A 324 63.16 -54.39 123.94
CA LYS A 324 63.81 -55.47 124.68
C LYS A 324 65.23 -55.09 125.10
N ILE A 325 66.01 -54.49 124.20
CA ILE A 325 67.36 -53.98 124.48
C ILE A 325 67.32 -52.91 125.59
N SER A 326 66.40 -51.95 125.52
CA SER A 326 66.24 -50.92 126.56
C SER A 326 65.92 -51.53 127.93
N LYS A 327 65.10 -52.60 127.96
CA LYS A 327 64.78 -53.32 129.21
C LYS A 327 66.00 -54.04 129.78
N ILE A 328 66.85 -54.63 128.93
CA ILE A 328 68.13 -55.21 129.32
C ILE A 328 69.07 -54.14 129.89
N ASN A 329 69.19 -52.98 129.22
CA ASN A 329 70.00 -51.87 129.71
C ASN A 329 69.57 -51.38 131.10
N LYS A 330 68.25 -51.35 131.36
CA LYS A 330 67.73 -50.96 132.69
C LYS A 330 68.12 -51.95 133.78
N VAL A 331 68.10 -53.25 133.46
CA VAL A 331 68.59 -54.31 134.36
C VAL A 331 70.11 -54.19 134.59
N ILE A 332 70.88 -53.82 133.56
CA ILE A 332 72.32 -53.56 133.69
C ILE A 332 72.57 -52.36 134.62
N ASP A 333 71.81 -51.28 134.48
CA ASP A 333 71.90 -50.08 135.34
C ASP A 333 71.59 -50.42 136.82
N ASP A 334 70.55 -51.24 137.05
CA ASP A 334 70.19 -51.71 138.39
C ASP A 334 71.31 -52.58 139.00
N ILE A 335 71.96 -53.45 138.20
CA ILE A 335 73.13 -54.24 138.64
C ILE A 335 74.34 -53.34 138.94
N ALA A 336 74.59 -52.34 138.11
CA ALA A 336 75.68 -51.39 138.32
C ALA A 336 75.50 -50.60 139.61
N PHE A 337 74.27 -50.15 139.91
CA PHE A 337 73.94 -49.47 141.15
C PHE A 337 74.10 -50.39 142.38
N GLN A 338 73.64 -51.64 142.31
CA GLN A 338 73.85 -52.63 143.37
C GLN A 338 75.33 -52.94 143.62
N THR A 339 76.13 -53.03 142.54
CA THR A 339 77.57 -53.25 142.62
C THR A 339 78.28 -52.06 143.29
N ASN A 340 77.86 -50.84 142.98
CA ASN A 340 78.38 -49.62 143.58
C ASN A 340 78.07 -49.54 145.09
N ILE A 341 76.88 -49.95 145.52
CA ILE A 341 76.50 -50.04 146.94
C ILE A 341 77.29 -51.15 147.66
N LEU A 342 77.52 -52.29 147.01
CA LEU A 342 78.33 -53.38 147.56
C LEU A 342 79.78 -52.95 147.81
N ALA A 343 80.36 -52.22 146.85
CA ALA A 343 81.73 -51.69 146.95
C ALA A 343 81.86 -50.66 148.08
N LEU A 344 80.85 -49.80 148.26
CA LEU A 344 80.83 -48.80 149.33
C LEU A 344 80.74 -49.47 150.72
N ASN A 345 79.88 -50.49 150.88
CA ASN A 345 79.76 -51.24 152.14
C ASN A 345 81.06 -52.00 152.49
N ALA A 346 81.76 -52.54 151.49
CA ALA A 346 83.04 -53.22 151.72
C ALA A 346 84.15 -52.24 152.17
N ALA A 347 84.18 -51.01 151.62
CA ALA A 347 85.15 -49.99 151.99
C ALA A 347 84.95 -49.46 153.43
N VAL A 348 83.71 -49.35 153.90
CA VAL A 348 83.37 -48.89 155.25
C VAL A 348 83.76 -49.94 156.31
N GLU A 349 83.57 -51.23 156.01
CA GLU A 349 83.86 -52.30 156.98
C GLU A 349 85.37 -52.57 157.12
N ALA A 350 86.16 -52.32 156.07
CA ALA A 350 87.62 -52.41 156.12
C ALA A 350 88.26 -51.35 157.04
N ALA A 351 87.67 -50.14 157.13
CA ALA A 351 88.16 -49.06 157.99
C ALA A 351 87.87 -49.27 159.48
N ARG A 352 87.05 -50.28 159.83
CA ARG A 352 86.58 -50.51 161.20
C ARG A 352 87.32 -51.64 161.93
N ALA A 353 88.19 -52.38 161.25
CA ALA A 353 88.81 -53.60 161.76
C ALA A 353 90.36 -53.58 161.82
N GLY A 354 91.01 -52.42 161.68
CA GLY A 354 92.47 -52.29 161.75
C GLY A 354 92.94 -50.90 162.14
#